data_AF-A0A2W6UNA5-F1
#
_entry.id   AF-A0A2W6UNA5-F1
#
_cell.length_a   1.000
_cell.length_b   1.000
_cell.length_c   1.000
_cell.angle_alpha   90.00
_cell.angle_beta   90.00
_cell.angle_gamma   90.00
#
_symmetry.space_group_name_H-M   'P 1'
#
loop_
_entity.id
_entity.type
_entity.pdbx_description
1 polymer ?
#
loop_
_entity_poly.entity_id
_entity_poly.type
_entity_poly.pdbx_seq_one_letter_code
_entity_poly.pdbx_strand_id
1 'polypeptide(L)'
;MRRPASPRPRRALRGARITLATVVAFVLAVGGFVPAAAAAALPAQAMESDAASSVDSLIRPMTLEGFNPENLIDDALFFDGSAMTAAEIQRFLDEKDRCTNSRCINTGTTSISSRGAVISHRTGNVVCNAIEGGTMRISELIHRVQVACGISAKVIIVTLEKEQSLVTGRLPTERNLNFAMGANCPDTAPCDPAYSGIGPQILAG
;
A
#
# COMPACT_ATOMS: atom_id res chain seq x y z
N MET A 1 -22.10 -43.75 9.41
CA MET A 1 -21.78 -43.90 10.85
C MET A 1 -21.39 -42.54 11.42
N ARG A 2 -22.29 -41.92 12.20
CA ARG A 2 -22.11 -40.56 12.77
C ARG A 2 -21.42 -40.65 14.13
N ARG A 3 -20.34 -39.88 14.33
CA ARG A 3 -19.68 -39.71 15.65
C ARG A 3 -20.40 -38.64 16.47
N PRO A 4 -20.60 -38.81 17.79
CA PRO A 4 -21.19 -37.78 18.64
C PRO A 4 -20.17 -36.69 19.00
N ALA A 5 -20.62 -35.44 19.02
CA ALA A 5 -19.82 -34.27 19.40
C ALA A 5 -19.87 -34.04 20.92
N SER A 6 -18.70 -33.80 21.52
CA SER A 6 -18.51 -33.43 22.94
C SER A 6 -18.79 -31.94 23.19
N PRO A 7 -19.40 -31.55 24.33
CA PRO A 7 -19.68 -30.14 24.64
C PRO A 7 -18.43 -29.39 25.13
N ARG A 8 -18.26 -28.15 24.64
CA ARG A 8 -17.21 -27.22 25.10
C ARG A 8 -17.71 -26.38 26.29
N PRO A 9 -16.86 -26.11 27.31
CA PRO A 9 -17.24 -25.29 28.46
C PRO A 9 -17.26 -23.80 28.10
N ARG A 10 -18.30 -23.09 28.58
CA ARG A 10 -18.46 -21.64 28.47
C ARG A 10 -17.64 -20.94 29.56
N ARG A 11 -16.65 -20.13 29.17
CA ARG A 11 -15.98 -19.19 30.11
C ARG A 11 -16.75 -17.88 30.14
N ALA A 12 -17.34 -17.58 31.29
CA ALA A 12 -17.88 -16.27 31.62
C ALA A 12 -16.73 -15.33 32.00
N LEU A 13 -16.55 -14.22 31.27
CA LEU A 13 -15.72 -13.11 31.74
C LEU A 13 -16.62 -12.00 32.30
N ARG A 14 -16.43 -11.75 33.59
CA ARG A 14 -17.07 -10.74 34.41
C ARG A 14 -16.57 -9.36 34.01
N GLY A 15 -17.48 -8.40 33.94
CA GLY A 15 -17.19 -7.00 33.71
C GLY A 15 -16.51 -6.34 34.91
N ALA A 16 -15.67 -5.35 34.63
CA ALA A 16 -15.19 -4.37 35.60
C ALA A 16 -15.47 -2.98 35.04
N ARG A 17 -16.42 -2.28 35.68
CA ARG A 17 -16.69 -0.86 35.47
C ARG A 17 -15.68 -0.06 36.30
N ILE A 18 -14.98 0.89 35.69
CA ILE A 18 -14.12 1.84 36.39
C ILE A 18 -14.80 3.21 36.31
N THR A 19 -15.14 3.76 37.48
CA THR A 19 -15.80 5.06 37.68
C THR A 19 -14.80 6.11 38.17
N LEU A 20 -14.91 7.30 37.57
CA LEU A 20 -14.87 8.66 38.15
C LEU A 20 -13.61 9.18 38.87
N ALA A 21 -13.08 10.32 38.40
CA ALA A 21 -12.74 11.47 39.25
C ALA A 21 -12.47 12.73 38.41
N THR A 22 -13.42 13.66 38.41
CA THR A 22 -13.27 15.06 38.02
C THR A 22 -12.63 15.85 39.16
N VAL A 23 -11.59 16.64 38.90
CA VAL A 23 -11.08 17.66 39.83
C VAL A 23 -11.16 19.02 39.15
N VAL A 24 -12.14 19.81 39.57
CA VAL A 24 -12.23 21.25 39.32
C VAL A 24 -11.48 21.94 40.44
N ALA A 25 -10.47 22.75 40.11
CA ALA A 25 -9.84 23.66 41.05
C ALA A 25 -9.98 25.09 40.53
N PHE A 26 -10.88 25.81 41.19
CA PHE A 26 -11.13 27.24 41.09
C PHE A 26 -10.08 27.96 41.94
N VAL A 27 -9.29 28.87 41.37
CA VAL A 27 -8.43 29.78 42.14
C VAL A 27 -8.88 31.21 41.87
N LEU A 28 -9.63 31.75 42.84
CA LEU A 28 -9.90 33.17 43.03
C LEU A 28 -8.79 33.74 43.92
N ALA A 29 -8.01 34.71 43.42
CA ALA A 29 -7.23 35.57 44.29
C ALA A 29 -6.93 36.93 43.63
N VAL A 30 -7.67 37.93 44.13
CA VAL A 30 -7.23 39.28 44.49
C VAL A 30 -6.73 40.20 43.37
N GLY A 31 -7.57 41.21 43.09
CA GLY A 31 -7.23 42.36 42.26
C GLY A 31 -6.16 43.24 42.89
N GLY A 32 -5.18 43.59 42.07
CA GLY A 32 -4.24 44.68 42.28
C GLY A 32 -4.34 45.63 41.09
N PHE A 33 -4.73 46.87 41.36
CA PHE A 33 -4.66 47.99 40.43
C PHE A 33 -3.18 48.24 40.07
N VAL A 34 -2.83 48.18 38.78
CA VAL A 34 -1.52 48.62 38.27
C VAL A 34 -1.78 49.77 37.30
N PRO A 35 -1.09 50.92 37.44
CA PRO A 35 -1.35 52.10 36.62
C PRO A 35 -0.88 51.89 35.19
N ALA A 36 -1.61 52.51 34.25
CA ALA A 36 -1.27 52.56 32.84
C ALA A 36 0.08 53.26 32.62
N ALA A 37 1.10 52.49 32.26
CA ALA A 37 2.37 52.99 31.74
C ALA A 37 2.29 53.06 30.20
N ALA A 38 2.74 54.19 29.67
CA ALA A 38 2.66 54.59 28.29
C ALA A 38 3.19 53.54 27.30
N ALA A 39 2.47 53.39 26.18
CA ALA A 39 2.85 52.62 25.02
C ALA A 39 4.17 53.16 24.43
N ALA A 40 5.26 52.42 24.61
CA ALA A 40 6.42 52.53 23.75
C ALA A 40 6.14 51.70 22.48
N ALA A 41 5.87 52.38 21.38
CA ALA A 41 5.72 51.77 20.06
C ALA A 41 7.06 51.14 19.66
N LEU A 42 7.14 49.80 19.66
CA LEU A 42 8.21 49.10 18.97
C LEU A 42 7.99 49.24 17.46
N PRO A 43 9.04 49.46 16.66
CA PRO A 43 8.91 49.34 15.22
C PRO A 43 8.56 47.89 14.89
N ALA A 44 7.39 47.70 14.28
CA ALA A 44 7.03 46.45 13.63
C ALA A 44 8.02 46.23 12.48
N GLN A 45 9.03 45.40 12.71
CA GLN A 45 9.85 44.90 11.63
C GLN A 45 8.96 43.98 10.80
N ALA A 46 8.59 44.45 9.61
CA ALA A 46 7.99 43.60 8.59
C ALA A 46 9.01 42.51 8.26
N MET A 47 8.81 41.30 8.79
CA MET A 47 9.38 40.11 8.17
C MET A 47 8.64 39.94 6.84
N GLU A 48 9.20 40.49 5.78
CA GLU A 48 8.81 40.09 4.43
C GLU A 48 9.15 38.60 4.28
N SER A 49 8.08 37.80 4.27
CA SER A 49 8.13 36.37 4.01
C SER A 49 8.51 36.16 2.55
N ASP A 50 9.80 35.98 2.27
CA ASP A 50 10.32 35.54 0.97
C ASP A 50 10.04 34.04 0.68
N ALA A 51 9.09 33.44 1.41
CA ALA A 51 8.73 32.02 1.30
C ALA A 51 7.89 31.68 0.04
N ALA A 52 7.48 32.67 -0.76
CA ALA A 52 6.65 32.46 -1.94
C ALA A 52 7.44 32.01 -3.18
N SER A 53 8.74 32.32 -3.27
CA SER A 53 9.55 32.03 -4.47
C SER A 53 9.95 30.54 -4.59
N SER A 54 10.09 29.84 -3.47
CA SER A 54 10.57 28.45 -3.43
C SER A 54 9.51 27.40 -3.79
N VAL A 55 8.23 27.77 -3.82
CA VAL A 55 7.11 26.84 -4.11
C VAL A 55 6.81 26.77 -5.61
N ASP A 56 7.03 27.87 -6.35
CA ASP A 56 6.82 27.95 -7.80
C ASP A 56 7.79 27.02 -8.57
N SER A 57 9.03 26.89 -8.08
CA SER A 57 10.02 25.94 -8.61
C SER A 57 9.65 24.46 -8.42
N LEU A 58 8.69 24.13 -7.54
CA LEU A 58 8.23 22.76 -7.30
C LEU A 58 7.00 22.41 -8.15
N ILE A 59 6.33 23.41 -8.72
CA ILE A 59 5.18 23.20 -9.60
C ILE A 59 5.73 23.06 -11.01
N ARG A 60 5.93 21.82 -11.46
CA ARG A 60 6.22 21.56 -12.86
C ARG A 60 4.91 21.72 -13.64
N PRO A 61 4.75 22.74 -14.51
CA PRO A 61 3.54 22.86 -15.31
C PRO A 61 3.44 21.62 -16.20
N MET A 62 2.36 20.85 -16.00
CA MET A 62 2.01 19.71 -16.85
C MET A 62 0.90 20.20 -17.79
N THR A 63 1.12 20.07 -19.09
CA THR A 63 0.05 20.28 -20.07
C THR A 63 -0.64 18.95 -20.32
N LEU A 64 -1.94 18.99 -20.61
CA LEU A 64 -2.68 17.80 -21.07
C LEU A 64 -2.53 17.59 -22.58
N GLU A 65 -1.60 18.30 -23.22
CA GLU A 65 -1.37 18.19 -24.65
C GLU A 65 -0.82 16.79 -24.97
N GLY A 66 -1.56 16.04 -25.79
CA GLY A 66 -1.27 14.64 -26.09
C GLY A 66 -1.79 13.62 -25.06
N PHE A 67 -2.38 14.05 -23.94
CA PHE A 67 -3.08 13.13 -23.04
C PHE A 67 -4.44 12.75 -23.63
N ASN A 68 -4.63 11.46 -23.87
CA ASN A 68 -5.92 10.91 -24.27
C ASN A 68 -6.48 10.05 -23.12
N PRO A 69 -7.56 10.47 -22.44
CA PRO A 69 -8.15 9.67 -21.36
C PRO A 69 -8.69 8.31 -21.83
N GLU A 70 -9.02 8.20 -23.13
CA GLU A 70 -9.51 6.95 -23.74
C GLU A 70 -8.38 5.99 -24.15
N ASN A 71 -7.12 6.43 -24.07
CA ASN A 71 -5.95 5.60 -24.38
C ASN A 71 -4.81 5.90 -23.39
N LEU A 72 -4.89 5.29 -22.21
CA LEU A 72 -3.88 5.45 -21.16
C LEU A 72 -2.63 4.59 -21.42
N ILE A 73 -2.81 3.41 -22.00
CA ILE A 73 -1.76 2.46 -22.36
C ILE A 73 -2.23 1.61 -23.54
N ASP A 74 -1.34 1.37 -24.49
CA ASP A 74 -1.62 0.47 -25.62
C ASP A 74 -1.78 -0.97 -25.14
N ASP A 75 -2.77 -1.70 -25.66
CA ASP A 75 -3.02 -3.10 -25.33
C ASP A 75 -1.77 -3.96 -25.54
N ALA A 76 -0.97 -3.69 -26.59
CA ALA A 76 0.26 -4.44 -26.85
C ALA A 76 1.31 -4.24 -25.74
N LEU A 77 1.33 -3.08 -25.07
CA LEU A 77 2.20 -2.83 -23.92
C LEU A 77 1.63 -3.40 -22.62
N PHE A 78 0.30 -3.40 -22.47
CA PHE A 78 -0.38 -3.97 -21.32
C PHE A 78 -0.23 -5.49 -21.29
N PHE A 79 -0.40 -6.15 -22.45
CA PHE A 79 -0.36 -7.60 -22.62
C PHE A 79 0.99 -8.13 -23.12
N ASP A 80 2.08 -7.38 -22.92
CA ASP A 80 3.44 -7.84 -23.25
C ASP A 80 3.94 -8.86 -22.22
N GLY A 81 3.69 -10.15 -22.49
CA GLY A 81 4.18 -11.27 -21.68
C GLY A 81 5.71 -11.44 -21.65
N SER A 82 6.45 -10.57 -22.35
CA SER A 82 7.92 -10.55 -22.42
C SER A 82 8.53 -9.20 -22.03
N ALA A 83 7.75 -8.30 -21.43
CA ALA A 83 8.14 -6.90 -21.23
C ALA A 83 9.42 -6.70 -20.41
N MET A 84 9.66 -7.58 -19.44
CA MET A 84 10.87 -7.61 -18.62
C MET A 84 11.24 -9.04 -18.25
N THR A 85 12.53 -9.34 -18.25
CA THR A 85 13.10 -10.55 -17.64
C THR A 85 13.09 -10.45 -16.12
N ALA A 86 13.19 -11.58 -15.41
CA ALA A 86 13.32 -11.58 -13.95
C ALA A 86 14.50 -10.71 -13.45
N ALA A 87 15.62 -10.70 -14.17
CA ALA A 87 16.79 -9.89 -13.85
C ALA A 87 16.55 -8.39 -14.05
N GLU A 88 15.82 -8.00 -15.10
CA GLU A 88 15.41 -6.60 -15.32
C GLU A 88 14.43 -6.12 -14.27
N ILE A 89 13.48 -6.97 -13.87
CA ILE A 89 12.55 -6.67 -12.77
C ILE A 89 13.34 -6.45 -11.48
N GLN A 90 14.25 -7.36 -11.15
CA GLN A 90 15.08 -7.23 -9.95
C GLN A 90 15.88 -5.93 -9.96
N ARG A 91 16.57 -5.63 -11.08
CA ARG A 91 17.33 -4.38 -11.21
C ARG A 91 16.45 -3.15 -11.05
N PHE A 92 15.26 -3.14 -11.64
CA PHE A 92 14.32 -2.03 -11.48
C PHE A 92 13.91 -1.85 -10.01
N LEU A 93 13.58 -2.94 -9.31
CA LEU A 93 13.24 -2.88 -7.90
C LEU A 93 14.41 -2.37 -7.04
N ASP A 94 15.64 -2.79 -7.35
CA ASP A 94 16.84 -2.32 -6.66
C ASP A 94 17.12 -0.82 -6.94
N GLU A 95 16.93 -0.36 -8.17
CA GLU A 95 17.13 1.05 -8.56
C GLU A 95 16.10 2.00 -7.93
N LYS A 96 14.88 1.52 -7.69
CA LYS A 96 13.80 2.32 -7.09
C LYS A 96 13.74 2.22 -5.57
N ASP A 97 14.46 1.27 -4.99
CA ASP A 97 14.37 0.97 -3.57
C ASP A 97 14.71 2.19 -2.70
N ARG A 98 13.82 2.44 -1.74
CA ARG A 98 14.01 3.41 -0.66
C ARG A 98 13.71 2.80 0.70
N CYS A 99 13.41 1.51 0.73
CA CYS A 99 12.96 0.82 1.91
C CYS A 99 14.10 0.63 2.91
N THR A 100 13.78 0.78 4.20
CA THR A 100 14.76 0.76 5.29
C THR A 100 14.43 -0.25 6.37
N ASN A 101 13.57 -1.23 6.09
CA ASN A 101 13.20 -2.27 7.06
C ASN A 101 13.26 -3.67 6.42
N SER A 102 12.85 -4.73 7.13
CA SER A 102 12.95 -6.10 6.60
C SER A 102 11.85 -6.50 5.60
N ARG A 103 10.99 -5.56 5.18
CA ARG A 103 9.81 -5.80 4.32
C ARG A 103 9.99 -5.26 2.90
N CYS A 104 11.22 -4.94 2.52
CA CYS A 104 11.53 -4.44 1.17
C CYS A 104 11.32 -5.55 0.14
N ILE A 105 10.57 -5.26 -0.93
CA ILE A 105 10.24 -6.27 -1.94
C ILE A 105 11.44 -6.63 -2.84
N ASN A 106 12.43 -5.76 -2.94
CA ASN A 106 13.64 -5.98 -3.74
C ASN A 106 14.55 -7.07 -3.14
N THR A 107 14.60 -7.17 -1.81
CA THR A 107 15.37 -8.18 -1.08
C THR A 107 14.50 -9.32 -0.53
N GLY A 108 13.17 -9.15 -0.57
CA GLY A 108 12.20 -10.12 -0.08
C GLY A 108 12.05 -11.36 -0.95
N THR A 109 11.65 -12.45 -0.29
CA THR A 109 11.27 -13.71 -0.93
C THR A 109 9.84 -14.06 -0.58
N THR A 110 9.18 -14.81 -1.45
CA THR A 110 7.82 -15.33 -1.24
C THR A 110 7.76 -16.82 -1.58
N SER A 111 6.85 -17.52 -0.91
CA SER A 111 6.56 -18.92 -1.17
C SER A 111 5.14 -19.04 -1.69
N ILE A 112 4.97 -19.70 -2.84
CA ILE A 112 3.66 -19.97 -3.43
C ILE A 112 3.50 -21.48 -3.66
N SER A 113 2.27 -21.97 -3.52
CA SER A 113 1.91 -23.29 -4.02
C SER A 113 1.78 -23.28 -5.53
N SER A 114 2.08 -24.39 -6.20
CA SER A 114 1.82 -24.53 -7.63
C SER A 114 0.33 -24.34 -7.92
N ARG A 115 0.02 -23.65 -9.02
CA ARG A 115 -1.35 -23.39 -9.49
C ARG A 115 -1.50 -23.90 -10.92
N GLY A 116 -2.59 -24.61 -11.20
CA GLY A 116 -2.94 -25.02 -12.56
C GLY A 116 -3.30 -23.82 -13.46
N ALA A 117 -3.48 -24.07 -14.76
CA ALA A 117 -3.94 -23.04 -15.68
C ALA A 117 -5.32 -22.52 -15.30
N VAL A 118 -5.56 -21.22 -15.47
CA VAL A 118 -6.84 -20.55 -15.30
C VAL A 118 -7.52 -20.45 -16.66
N ILE A 119 -8.74 -20.97 -16.74
CA ILE A 119 -9.55 -20.98 -17.95
C ILE A 119 -10.70 -19.99 -17.77
N SER A 120 -10.96 -19.17 -18.78
CA SER A 120 -12.10 -18.26 -18.77
C SER A 120 -13.39 -19.07 -18.82
N HIS A 121 -14.26 -18.91 -17.82
CA HIS A 121 -15.60 -19.50 -17.85
C HIS A 121 -16.48 -18.94 -18.98
N ARG A 122 -16.16 -17.75 -19.48
CA ARG A 122 -16.93 -17.08 -20.55
C ARG A 122 -16.48 -17.53 -21.93
N THR A 123 -15.18 -17.67 -22.17
CA THR A 123 -14.63 -17.94 -23.52
C THR A 123 -14.05 -19.33 -23.69
N GLY A 124 -13.78 -20.07 -22.60
CA GLY A 124 -13.11 -21.36 -22.64
C GLY A 124 -11.60 -21.29 -22.93
N ASN A 125 -11.05 -20.09 -23.15
CA ASN A 125 -9.63 -19.91 -23.43
C ASN A 125 -8.79 -19.89 -22.14
N VAL A 126 -7.54 -20.31 -22.25
CA VAL A 126 -6.54 -20.12 -21.19
C VAL A 126 -6.33 -18.61 -20.99
N VAL A 127 -6.57 -18.14 -19.76
CA VAL A 127 -6.28 -16.76 -19.33
C VAL A 127 -4.87 -16.68 -18.76
N CYS A 128 -4.49 -17.70 -18.00
CA CYS A 128 -3.14 -17.81 -17.47
C CYS A 128 -2.72 -19.26 -17.42
N ASN A 129 -1.53 -19.56 -17.94
CA ASN A 129 -0.94 -20.88 -17.90
C ASN A 129 -0.66 -21.33 -16.45
N ALA A 130 -0.31 -22.61 -16.29
CA ALA A 130 0.09 -23.13 -15.00
C ALA A 130 1.36 -22.43 -14.50
N ILE A 131 1.43 -22.18 -13.20
CA ILE A 131 2.58 -21.58 -12.53
C ILE A 131 3.11 -22.59 -11.52
N GLU A 132 4.37 -22.95 -11.67
CA GLU A 132 5.07 -23.79 -10.69
C GLU A 132 5.36 -22.98 -9.42
N GLY A 133 5.06 -23.59 -8.28
CA GLY A 133 5.29 -23.02 -6.97
C GLY A 133 6.75 -23.07 -6.53
N GLY A 134 6.96 -22.84 -5.23
CA GLY A 134 8.27 -22.83 -4.58
C GLY A 134 8.56 -21.49 -3.90
N THR A 135 9.76 -21.39 -3.34
CA THR A 135 10.27 -20.17 -2.72
C THR A 135 11.18 -19.44 -3.70
N MET A 136 10.90 -18.16 -3.93
CA MET A 136 11.61 -17.36 -4.92
C MET A 136 11.66 -15.88 -4.51
N ARG A 137 12.48 -15.10 -5.20
CA ARG A 137 12.43 -13.64 -5.11
C ARG A 137 11.11 -13.12 -5.67
N ILE A 138 10.67 -11.96 -5.21
CA ILE A 138 9.44 -11.33 -5.71
C ILE A 138 9.57 -10.98 -7.20
N SER A 139 10.77 -10.58 -7.65
CA SER A 139 11.08 -10.35 -9.07
C SER A 139 10.85 -11.57 -9.95
N GLU A 140 11.25 -12.75 -9.48
CA GLU A 140 11.01 -14.03 -10.17
C GLU A 140 9.51 -14.37 -10.21
N LEU A 141 8.77 -14.14 -9.13
CA LEU A 141 7.32 -14.36 -9.14
C LEU A 141 6.61 -13.45 -10.16
N ILE A 142 6.95 -12.16 -10.19
CA ILE A 142 6.39 -11.21 -11.17
C ILE A 142 6.68 -11.68 -12.60
N HIS A 143 7.91 -12.13 -12.88
CA HIS A 143 8.28 -12.68 -14.17
C HIS A 143 7.46 -13.93 -14.54
N ARG A 144 7.28 -14.87 -13.61
CA ARG A 144 6.46 -16.08 -13.84
C ARG A 144 5.01 -15.72 -14.15
N VAL A 145 4.43 -14.75 -13.44
CA VAL A 145 3.07 -14.27 -13.72
C VAL A 145 3.00 -13.56 -15.08
N GLN A 146 3.99 -12.73 -15.41
CA GLN A 146 4.06 -12.08 -16.72
C GLN A 146 4.00 -13.10 -17.86
N VAL A 147 4.88 -14.10 -17.82
CA VAL A 147 4.97 -15.11 -18.88
C VAL A 147 3.72 -16.00 -18.90
N ALA A 148 3.22 -16.43 -17.74
CA ALA A 148 2.10 -17.35 -17.68
C ALA A 148 0.78 -16.69 -18.08
N CYS A 149 0.55 -15.44 -17.66
CA CYS A 149 -0.72 -14.74 -17.84
C CYS A 149 -0.72 -13.74 -19.00
N GLY A 150 0.43 -13.49 -19.64
CA GLY A 150 0.55 -12.52 -20.73
C GLY A 150 0.29 -11.08 -20.29
N ILE A 151 0.56 -10.75 -19.03
CA ILE A 151 0.42 -9.38 -18.49
C ILE A 151 1.80 -8.80 -18.27
N SER A 152 2.07 -7.60 -18.78
CA SER A 152 3.37 -6.94 -18.64
C SER A 152 3.80 -6.80 -17.18
N ALA A 153 5.05 -7.18 -16.88
CA ALA A 153 5.61 -6.99 -15.53
C ALA A 153 5.58 -5.51 -15.10
N LYS A 154 5.65 -4.57 -16.05
CA LYS A 154 5.53 -3.14 -15.76
C LYS A 154 4.17 -2.79 -15.17
N VAL A 155 3.09 -3.42 -15.66
CA VAL A 155 1.74 -3.24 -15.12
C VAL A 155 1.67 -3.76 -13.69
N ILE A 156 2.19 -4.97 -13.45
CA ILE A 156 2.21 -5.59 -12.11
C ILE A 156 2.98 -4.70 -11.12
N ILE A 157 4.16 -4.21 -11.50
CA ILE A 157 5.00 -3.34 -10.67
C ILE A 157 4.30 -2.00 -10.38
N VAL A 158 3.66 -1.38 -11.37
CA VAL A 158 2.90 -0.15 -11.19
C VAL A 158 1.72 -0.36 -10.26
N THR A 159 1.03 -1.49 -10.33
CA THR A 159 -0.07 -1.80 -9.40
C THR A 159 0.45 -1.94 -7.96
N LEU A 160 1.56 -2.64 -7.74
CA LEU A 160 2.19 -2.73 -6.41
C LEU A 160 2.53 -1.35 -5.82
N GLU A 161 2.96 -0.41 -6.68
CA GLU A 161 3.25 0.96 -6.27
C GLU A 161 1.98 1.78 -6.00
N LYS A 162 0.97 1.67 -6.86
CA LYS A 162 -0.28 2.42 -6.71
C LYS A 162 -1.09 1.96 -5.50
N GLU A 163 -1.14 0.67 -5.25
CA GLU A 163 -1.99 0.11 -4.20
C GLU A 163 -1.34 0.24 -2.83
N GLN A 164 -0.03 0.00 -2.73
CA GLN A 164 0.65 -0.12 -1.43
C GLN A 164 1.99 0.60 -1.34
N SER A 165 2.38 1.37 -2.36
CA SER A 165 3.69 2.06 -2.45
C SER A 165 4.87 1.13 -2.18
N LEU A 166 4.78 -0.12 -2.63
CA LEU A 166 5.78 -1.15 -2.29
C LEU A 166 7.09 -1.01 -3.06
N VAL A 167 7.14 -0.22 -4.15
CA VAL A 167 8.34 -0.05 -4.98
C VAL A 167 9.19 1.10 -4.45
N THR A 168 8.57 2.23 -4.09
CA THR A 168 9.31 3.43 -3.63
C THR A 168 9.11 3.74 -2.14
N GLY A 169 8.28 2.98 -1.44
CA GLY A 169 7.96 3.17 -0.02
C GLY A 169 9.13 2.88 0.92
N ARG A 170 9.29 3.74 1.93
CA ARG A 170 10.43 3.65 2.86
C ARG A 170 10.23 2.65 3.99
N LEU A 171 9.00 2.51 4.50
CA LEU A 171 8.68 1.68 5.65
C LEU A 171 7.44 0.82 5.39
N PRO A 172 7.51 -0.18 4.48
CA PRO A 172 6.40 -1.08 4.25
C PRO A 172 5.96 -1.78 5.53
N THR A 173 4.65 -1.83 5.75
CA THR A 173 4.03 -2.58 6.84
C THR A 173 3.69 -4.00 6.38
N GLU A 174 3.37 -4.87 7.32
CA GLU A 174 2.87 -6.20 7.01
C GLU A 174 1.56 -6.16 6.21
N ARG A 175 0.68 -5.18 6.50
CA ARG A 175 -0.55 -4.99 5.74
C ARG A 175 -0.29 -4.68 4.27
N ASN A 176 0.75 -3.90 3.98
CA ASN A 176 1.13 -3.58 2.59
C ASN A 176 1.51 -4.86 1.83
N LEU A 177 2.28 -5.78 2.45
CA LEU A 177 2.62 -7.05 1.81
C LEU A 177 1.43 -8.01 1.72
N ASN A 178 0.58 -8.03 2.75
CA ASN A 178 -0.57 -8.94 2.80
C ASN A 178 -1.64 -8.60 1.76
N PHE A 179 -1.79 -7.32 1.40
CA PHE A 179 -2.78 -6.84 0.43
C PHE A 179 -2.12 -6.01 -0.67
N ALA A 180 -0.98 -6.50 -1.17
CA ALA A 180 -0.06 -5.83 -2.09
C ALA A 180 -0.71 -5.28 -3.37
N MET A 181 -1.74 -5.97 -3.87
CA MET A 181 -2.45 -5.64 -5.11
C MET A 181 -3.87 -5.12 -4.88
N GLY A 182 -4.29 -4.96 -3.61
CA GLY A 182 -5.68 -4.62 -3.27
C GLY A 182 -6.71 -5.70 -3.63
N ALA A 183 -6.26 -6.90 -4.03
CA ALA A 183 -7.14 -7.96 -4.49
C ALA A 183 -7.98 -8.52 -3.33
N ASN A 184 -9.28 -8.72 -3.58
CA ASN A 184 -10.25 -9.20 -2.61
C ASN A 184 -10.35 -8.32 -1.34
N CYS A 185 -10.27 -7.00 -1.52
CA CYS A 185 -10.51 -5.98 -0.50
C CYS A 185 -11.75 -5.14 -0.85
N PRO A 186 -12.96 -5.54 -0.43
CA PRO A 186 -14.16 -4.74 -0.66
C PRO A 186 -14.13 -3.43 0.14
N ASP A 187 -14.66 -2.33 -0.41
CA ASP A 187 -14.67 -1.04 0.30
C ASP A 187 -15.48 -1.04 1.61
N THR A 188 -16.47 -1.94 1.72
CA THR A 188 -17.40 -2.02 2.84
C THR A 188 -17.14 -3.18 3.81
N ALA A 189 -16.08 -3.96 3.57
CA ALA A 189 -15.74 -5.13 4.38
C ALA A 189 -14.21 -5.28 4.54
N PRO A 190 -13.74 -6.04 5.54
CA PRO A 190 -12.32 -6.39 5.60
C PRO A 190 -11.88 -7.17 4.36
N CYS A 191 -10.62 -7.01 3.97
CA CYS A 191 -10.01 -7.84 2.95
C CYS A 191 -10.08 -9.33 3.33
N ASP A 192 -10.25 -10.19 2.33
CA ASP A 192 -10.32 -11.63 2.53
C ASP A 192 -8.92 -12.18 2.90
N PRO A 193 -8.75 -12.75 4.11
CA PRO A 193 -7.46 -13.31 4.54
C PRO A 193 -7.00 -14.50 3.70
N ALA A 194 -7.88 -15.16 2.93
CA ALA A 194 -7.49 -16.25 2.02
C ALA A 194 -6.53 -15.79 0.91
N TYR A 195 -6.55 -14.49 0.59
CA TYR A 195 -5.66 -13.87 -0.40
C TYR A 195 -4.52 -13.08 0.25
N SER A 196 -4.34 -13.22 1.57
CA SER A 196 -3.29 -12.51 2.29
C SER A 196 -1.90 -13.01 1.88
N GLY A 197 -1.04 -12.08 1.50
CA GLY A 197 0.38 -12.29 1.23
C GLY A 197 0.76 -11.86 -0.18
N ILE A 198 2.00 -11.39 -0.34
CA ILE A 198 2.46 -10.84 -1.63
C ILE A 198 2.38 -11.87 -2.77
N GLY A 199 2.61 -13.15 -2.47
CA GLY A 199 2.46 -14.24 -3.43
C GLY A 199 1.02 -14.39 -3.96
N PRO A 200 0.05 -14.71 -3.08
CA PRO A 200 -1.37 -14.77 -3.46
C PRO A 200 -1.88 -13.48 -4.12
N GLN A 201 -1.45 -12.31 -3.66
CA GLN A 201 -1.85 -11.02 -4.25
C GLN A 201 -1.34 -10.86 -5.69
N ILE A 202 -0.08 -11.18 -5.98
CA ILE A 202 0.46 -11.14 -7.34
C ILE A 202 -0.15 -12.23 -8.25
N LEU A 203 -0.58 -13.36 -7.69
CA LEU A 203 -1.19 -14.45 -8.45
C LEU A 203 -2.67 -14.22 -8.81
N ALA A 204 -3.39 -13.43 -8.01
CA ALA A 204 -4.85 -13.27 -8.10
C ALA A 204 -5.33 -11.85 -8.40
N GLY A 205 -4.47 -10.84 -8.18
CA GLY A 205 -4.74 -9.43 -8.46
C GLY A 205 -4.43 -9.00 -9.89
#